data_AF-A0A929VSZ1-F1
#
_entry.id   AF-A0A929VSZ1-F1
#
_cell.length_a   1.000
_cell.length_b   1.000
_cell.length_c   1.000
_cell.angle_alpha   90.00
_cell.angle_beta   90.00
_cell.angle_gamma   90.00
#
_symmetry.space_group_name_H-M   'P 1'
#
loop_
_entity.id
_entity.type
_entity.pdbx_description
1 polymer ?
#
loop_
_entity_poly.entity_id
_entity_poly.type
_entity_poly.pdbx_seq_one_letter_code
_entity_poly.pdbx_strand_id
1 'polypeptide(L)' 'MTHYKLQEHTAVALLAAGVVFALLGLLFPPVGAIHDSVLWIFAQCLIYAGSVLGVAGYLRSTQTAN' A
#
# COMPACT_ATOMS: atom_id res chain seq x y z
N MET A 1 0.99 5.92 22.98
CA MET A 1 0.01 6.25 21.93
C MET A 1 0.69 6.79 20.66
N THR A 2 1.87 6.29 20.26
CA THR A 2 2.68 6.92 19.18
C THR A 2 3.04 5.95 18.05
N HIS A 3 3.11 4.63 18.31
CA HIS A 3 3.50 3.62 17.31
C HIS A 3 2.44 3.37 16.22
N TYR A 4 1.15 3.50 16.55
CA TYR A 4 0.04 3.29 15.62
C TYR A 4 0.09 4.25 14.41
N LYS A 5 0.36 5.54 14.67
CA LYS A 5 0.44 6.54 13.61
C LYS A 5 1.59 6.27 12.64
N LEU A 6 2.68 5.68 13.14
CA LEU A 6 3.83 5.33 12.32
C LEU A 6 3.51 4.17 11.37
N GLN A 7 2.83 3.13 11.86
CA GLN A 7 2.36 2.02 11.01
C GLN A 7 1.42 2.50 9.90
N GLU A 8 0.45 3.34 10.26
CA GLU A 8 -0.49 3.93 9.29
C GLU A 8 0.26 4.74 8.22
N HIS A 9 1.20 5.61 8.63
CA HIS A 9 1.99 6.43 7.70
C HIS A 9 2.89 5.57 6.79
N THR A 10 3.51 4.51 7.34
CA THR A 10 4.34 3.59 6.54
C THR A 10 3.52 2.80 5.53
N ALA A 11 2.29 2.39 5.87
CA ALA A 11 1.42 1.67 4.96
C ALA A 11 0.97 2.54 3.78
N VAL A 12 0.62 3.80 4.06
CA VAL A 12 0.26 4.79 3.01
C VAL A 12 1.47 5.10 2.12
N ALA A 13 2.66 5.27 2.71
CA ALA A 13 3.88 5.52 1.94
C ALA A 13 4.25 4.34 1.03
N LEU A 14 4.09 3.10 1.50
CA LEU A 14 4.35 1.89 0.71
C LEU A 14 3.33 1.72 -0.43
N LEU A 15 2.07 2.03 -0.18
CA LEU A 15 1.02 2.05 -1.20
C LEU A 15 1.33 3.07 -2.29
N ALA A 16 1.68 4.30 -1.90
CA ALA A 16 2.03 5.36 -2.83
C ALA A 16 3.26 5.00 -3.68
N ALA A 17 4.30 4.41 -3.06
CA ALA A 17 5.48 3.93 -3.78
C ALA A 17 5.13 2.82 -4.79
N GLY A 18 4.25 1.88 -4.43
CA GLY A 18 3.75 0.85 -5.33
C GLY A 18 2.99 1.42 -6.54
N VAL A 19 2.12 2.42 -6.31
CA VAL A 19 1.39 3.12 -7.38
C VAL A 19 2.35 3.85 -8.32
N VAL A 20 3.36 4.53 -7.79
CA VAL A 20 4.40 5.20 -8.61
C VAL A 20 5.18 4.18 -9.44
N PHE A 21 5.51 3.02 -8.88
CA PHE A 21 6.21 1.95 -9.59
C PHE A 21 5.37 1.33 -10.71
N ALA A 22 4.06 1.15 -10.47
CA ALA A 22 3.11 0.69 -11.48
C ALA A 22 2.94 1.72 -12.61
N LEU A 23 2.83 3.01 -12.26
CA LEU A 23 2.77 4.10 -13.25
C LEU A 23 4.06 4.22 -14.06
N LEU A 24 5.23 4.07 -13.42
CA LEU A 24 6.52 4.02 -14.10
C LEU A 24 6.63 2.81 -15.03
N GLY A 25 6.16 1.63 -14.61
CA GLY A 25 6.08 0.44 -15.46
C GLY A 25 5.13 0.60 -16.64
N LEU A 26 4.14 1.48 -16.54
CA LEU A 26 3.23 1.84 -17.64
C LEU A 26 3.85 2.90 -18.58
N LEU A 27 4.68 3.82 -18.05
CA LEU A 27 5.32 4.90 -18.81
C LEU A 27 6.66 4.52 -19.45
N PHE A 28 7.41 3.57 -18.88
CA PHE A 28 8.72 3.16 -19.43
C PHE A 28 8.56 2.09 -20.53
N PRO A 29 9.36 2.13 -21.61
CA PRO A 29 9.29 1.16 -22.69
C PRO A 29 9.71 -0.24 -22.20
N PRO A 30 9.05 -1.35 -22.59
CA PRO A 30 8.04 -1.49 -23.65
C PRO A 30 6.63 -1.07 -23.20
N VAL A 31 6.08 -0.04 -23.85
CA VAL A 31 4.73 0.43 -23.60
C VAL A 31 3.72 -0.69 -23.89
N GLY A 32 2.96 -1.09 -22.87
CA GLY A 32 1.92 -2.11 -22.99
C GLY A 32 2.31 -3.53 -22.57
N ALA A 33 3.56 -3.81 -22.21
CA ALA A 33 3.97 -5.09 -21.64
C ALA A 33 4.44 -4.91 -20.18
N ILE A 34 3.48 -5.00 -19.24
CA ILE A 34 3.80 -5.02 -17.82
C ILE A 34 4.36 -6.41 -17.49
N HIS A 35 5.59 -6.47 -17.01
CA HIS A 35 6.24 -7.73 -16.64
C HIS A 35 5.50 -8.35 -15.44
N ASP A 36 5.20 -9.65 -15.50
CA ASP A 36 4.45 -10.37 -14.44
C ASP A 36 5.06 -10.17 -13.05
N SER A 37 6.38 -10.05 -12.96
CA SER A 37 7.10 -9.77 -11.71
C SER A 37 6.78 -8.42 -11.08
N VAL A 38 6.53 -7.38 -11.89
CA VAL A 38 6.16 -6.04 -11.40
C VAL A 38 4.73 -6.04 -10.89
N LEU A 39 3.82 -6.68 -11.63
CA LEU A 39 2.43 -6.83 -11.23
C LEU A 39 2.31 -7.63 -9.93
N TRP A 40 3.14 -8.67 -9.77
CA TRP A 40 3.24 -9.47 -8.56
C TRP A 40 3.73 -8.66 -7.35
N ILE A 41 4.81 -7.89 -7.49
CA ILE A 41 5.32 -7.02 -6.41
C ILE A 41 4.27 -5.96 -6.03
N PHE A 42 3.61 -5.37 -7.02
CA PHE A 42 2.57 -4.37 -6.79
C PHE A 42 1.38 -4.96 -6.01
N ALA A 43 0.95 -6.17 -6.37
CA ALA A 43 -0.09 -6.90 -5.64
C ALA A 43 0.31 -7.16 -4.19
N GLN A 44 1.57 -7.54 -3.92
CA GLN A 44 2.07 -7.72 -2.56
C GLN A 44 2.06 -6.40 -1.76
N CYS A 45 2.45 -5.29 -2.37
CA CYS A 45 2.34 -3.97 -1.73
C CYS A 45 0.88 -3.59 -1.42
N LEU A 46 -0.06 -3.88 -2.33
CA LEU A 46 -1.48 -3.61 -2.12
C LEU A 46 -2.08 -4.45 -0.99
N ILE A 47 -1.75 -5.75 -0.93
CA ILE A 47 -2.21 -6.67 0.12
C ILE A 47 -1.69 -6.22 1.48
N TYR A 48 -0.41 -5.85 1.57
CA TYR A 48 0.19 -5.35 2.81
C TYR A 48 -0.44 -4.03 3.27
N ALA A 49 -0.52 -3.05 2.37
CA ALA A 49 -1.11 -1.75 2.68
C ALA A 49 -2.59 -1.88 3.10
N GLY A 50 -3.38 -2.68 2.37
CA GLY A 50 -4.79 -2.93 2.69
C GLY A 50 -4.98 -3.62 4.05
N SER A 51 -4.12 -4.59 4.39
CA SER A 51 -4.17 -5.28 5.69
C SER A 51 -3.85 -4.34 6.85
N VAL A 52 -2.80 -3.51 6.72
CA VAL A 52 -2.40 -2.58 7.77
C VAL A 52 -3.43 -1.45 7.93
N LEU A 53 -3.91 -0.85 6.84
CA LEU A 53 -4.94 0.20 6.88
C LEU A 53 -6.28 -0.32 7.43
N GLY A 54 -6.69 -1.53 7.07
CA GLY A 54 -7.92 -2.15 7.57
C GLY A 54 -7.89 -2.42 9.08
N VAL A 55 -6.79 -3.01 9.58
CA VAL A 55 -6.61 -3.24 11.02
C VAL A 55 -6.47 -1.92 11.78
N ALA A 56 -5.75 -0.95 11.21
CA ALA A 56 -5.58 0.36 11.81
C ALA A 56 -6.95 1.07 11.99
N GLY A 57 -7.76 1.11 10.93
CA GLY A 57 -9.12 1.66 10.97
C GLY A 57 -10.03 0.94 11.97
N TYR A 58 -9.94 -0.39 12.05
CA TYR A 58 -10.68 -1.18 13.03
C TYR A 58 -10.33 -0.78 14.46
N LEU A 59 -9.05 -0.76 14.82
CA LEU A 59 -8.59 -0.37 16.16
C LEU A 59 -9.02 1.06 16.53
N ARG A 60 -8.95 1.99 15.57
CA ARG A 60 -9.42 3.38 15.76
C ARG A 60 -10.91 3.43 16.05
N SER A 61 -11.71 2.63 15.34
CA SER A 61 -13.16 2.55 15.55
C SER A 61 -13.50 1.99 16.94
N THR A 62 -12.80 0.95 17.39
CA THR A 62 -13.01 0.35 18.71
C THR A 62 -12.64 1.32 19.84
N GLN A 63 -11.58 2.13 19.67
CA GLN A 63 -11.20 3.16 20.64
C GLN A 63 -12.16 4.34 20.75
N THR A 64 -13.00 4.57 19.74
CA THR A 64 -13.97 5.69 19.75
C THR A 64 -15.30 5.26 20.38
N ALA A 65 -15.54 3.96 20.52
CA ALA A 65 -16.75 3.37 21.09
C ALA A 65 -16.66 3.09 22.62
N ASN A 66 -15.53 3.42 23.26
CA ASN A 66 -15.28 3.29 24.69
C ASN A 66 -14.70 4.59 25.25
#